data_AF-A0A651H018-F1
#
_entry.id   AF-A0A651H018-F1
#
_cell.length_a   1.000
_cell.length_b   1.000
_cell.length_c   1.000
_cell.angle_alpha   90.00
_cell.angle_beta   90.00
_cell.angle_gamma   90.00
#
_symmetry.space_group_name_H-M   'P 1'
#
loop_
_entity.id
_entity.type
_entity.pdbx_description
1 polymer ?
#
loop_
_entity_poly.entity_id
_entity_poly.type
_entity_poly.pdbx_seq_one_letter_code
_entity_poly.pdbx_strand_id
1 'polypeptide(L)'
;MEVESFRKAGMADHEVIQAALDALEAQGRGKLSFDGSRTYRIAKSLELPRKSRAGHFVLEGNGTLLRADLDTINIFNRIPRNQREALNEMMSTRFVIQDFVFQDGAKAINLGATFGSAILRCHFRNHREAAVDIQFGLQTRIEHCLSTNCSKDNFVLRHGEDWGGNQNNSQSNHSVIESCRVFARKDGETSFKVLASGGIVLSNIISEGHGQVQYAVYADRLNSTTVRYFKINNFHLEHAPLKAGIYVRMSGNSEINGIYYQIARDEVPLILAGRQSGLMHVSNIPHFVRGSVMQQEQSGGGAVWVLTHCHRAFYQASNWRVRNLEGELVKELPYYFSGQEGGHGIRRWHGR
;
A
#
# COMPACT_ATOMS: atom_id res chain seq x y z
N MET A 1 5.87 18.02 -24.08
CA MET A 1 7.08 18.83 -23.89
C MET A 1 8.18 17.92 -23.40
N GLU A 2 9.42 18.22 -23.77
CA GLU A 2 10.58 17.39 -23.42
C GLU A 2 11.39 18.09 -22.35
N VAL A 3 11.83 17.37 -21.31
CA VAL A 3 12.66 17.93 -20.22
C VAL A 3 13.89 18.64 -20.78
N GLU A 4 14.52 18.06 -21.79
CA GLU A 4 15.75 18.59 -22.38
C GLU A 4 15.58 19.93 -23.10
N SER A 5 14.36 20.28 -23.53
CA SER A 5 14.10 21.61 -24.11
C SER A 5 14.27 22.77 -23.12
N PHE A 6 14.34 22.47 -21.82
CA PHE A 6 14.55 23.45 -20.75
C PHE A 6 16.01 23.55 -20.31
N ARG A 7 16.90 22.70 -20.83
CA ARG A 7 18.30 22.68 -20.41
C ARG A 7 19.04 23.91 -20.92
N LYS A 8 19.70 24.63 -20.00
CA LYS A 8 20.66 25.71 -20.30
C LYS A 8 22.02 25.37 -19.72
N ALA A 9 23.07 25.99 -20.26
CA ALA A 9 24.44 25.78 -19.78
C ALA A 9 24.53 26.08 -18.28
N GLY A 10 25.16 25.16 -17.52
CA GLY A 10 25.38 25.30 -16.09
C GLY A 10 24.20 24.88 -15.18
N MET A 11 23.03 24.55 -15.73
CA MET A 11 21.90 24.08 -14.90
C MET A 11 22.12 22.65 -14.42
N ALA A 12 21.84 22.41 -13.14
CA ALA A 12 21.75 21.07 -12.59
C ALA A 12 20.47 20.37 -13.07
N ASP A 13 20.47 19.03 -13.10
CA ASP A 13 19.34 18.24 -13.63
C ASP A 13 18.01 18.55 -12.92
N HIS A 14 18.01 18.66 -11.59
CA HIS A 14 16.81 18.99 -10.84
C HIS A 14 16.25 20.39 -11.18
N GLU A 15 17.10 21.36 -11.52
CA GLU A 15 16.67 22.69 -11.96
C GLU A 15 16.03 22.64 -13.35
N VAL A 16 16.59 21.84 -14.26
CA VAL A 16 16.04 21.63 -15.61
C VAL A 16 14.66 20.98 -15.51
N ILE A 17 14.52 19.93 -14.69
CA ILE A 17 13.25 19.23 -14.51
C ILE A 17 12.23 20.14 -13.83
N GLN A 18 12.62 20.89 -12.79
CA GLN A 18 11.71 21.82 -12.12
C GLN A 18 11.21 22.90 -13.10
N ALA A 19 12.08 23.49 -13.92
CA ALA A 19 11.67 24.46 -14.92
C ALA A 19 10.65 23.88 -15.93
N ALA A 20 10.81 22.60 -16.30
CA ALA A 20 9.86 21.91 -17.16
C ALA A 20 8.51 21.63 -16.47
N LEU A 21 8.52 21.27 -15.18
CA LEU A 21 7.32 21.08 -14.37
C LEU A 21 6.56 22.40 -14.16
N ASP A 22 7.27 23.50 -13.91
CA ASP A 22 6.68 24.84 -13.76
C ASP A 22 6.00 25.28 -15.06
N ALA A 23 6.64 25.00 -16.22
CA ALA A 23 6.04 25.27 -17.53
C ALA A 23 4.80 24.40 -17.79
N LEU A 24 4.82 23.13 -17.37
CA LEU A 24 3.68 22.23 -17.44
C LEU A 24 2.51 22.73 -16.56
N GLU A 25 2.80 23.21 -15.34
CA GLU A 25 1.81 23.82 -14.45
C GLU A 25 1.21 25.08 -15.06
N ALA A 26 2.02 25.96 -15.65
CA ALA A 26 1.54 27.17 -16.32
C ALA A 26 0.54 26.85 -17.46
N GLN A 27 0.76 25.72 -18.16
CA GLN A 27 -0.19 25.19 -19.16
C GLN A 27 -1.45 24.59 -18.52
N GLY A 28 -1.35 24.11 -17.28
CA GLY A 28 -2.45 23.55 -16.50
C GLY A 28 -2.90 22.17 -16.95
N ARG A 29 -2.20 21.54 -17.91
CA ARG A 29 -2.37 20.16 -18.40
C ARG A 29 -1.21 19.79 -19.33
N GLY A 30 -1.08 18.50 -19.66
CA GLY A 30 -0.25 18.06 -20.76
C GLY A 30 0.70 16.92 -20.38
N LYS A 31 1.70 16.71 -21.23
CA LYS A 31 2.69 15.65 -21.09
C LYS A 31 4.10 16.23 -21.02
N LEU A 32 4.88 15.78 -20.03
CA LEU A 32 6.32 15.97 -19.93
C LEU A 32 7.02 14.63 -20.14
N SER A 33 7.84 14.52 -21.17
CA SER A 33 8.62 13.33 -21.48
C SER A 33 10.10 13.54 -21.12
N PHE A 34 10.70 12.49 -20.59
CA PHE A 34 12.11 12.42 -20.22
C PHE A 34 12.87 11.62 -21.27
N ASP A 35 14.17 11.90 -21.39
CA ASP A 35 15.08 11.10 -22.20
C ASP A 35 15.41 9.79 -21.48
N GLY A 36 14.88 8.69 -22.01
CA GLY A 36 15.05 7.34 -21.48
C GLY A 36 16.50 6.86 -21.39
N SER A 37 17.41 7.46 -22.17
CA SER A 37 18.83 7.11 -22.16
C SER A 37 19.62 7.77 -21.03
N ARG A 38 19.01 8.73 -20.31
CA ARG A 38 19.68 9.54 -19.30
C ARG A 38 19.43 9.06 -17.89
N THR A 39 20.40 9.39 -17.03
CA THR A 39 20.24 9.41 -15.57
C THR A 39 20.24 10.86 -15.12
N TYR A 40 19.22 11.26 -14.37
CA TYR A 40 19.10 12.60 -13.80
C TYR A 40 19.43 12.59 -12.31
N ARG A 41 20.29 13.52 -11.88
CA ARG A 41 20.70 13.69 -10.47
C ARG A 41 19.79 14.70 -9.77
N ILE A 42 19.10 14.24 -8.73
CA ILE A 42 18.09 15.01 -8.01
C ILE A 42 18.67 15.46 -6.67
N ALA A 43 19.15 16.71 -6.61
CA ALA A 43 19.71 17.29 -5.39
C ALA A 43 18.67 18.01 -4.51
N LYS A 44 17.45 18.21 -5.04
CA LYS A 44 16.31 18.80 -4.34
C LYS A 44 15.02 18.16 -4.83
N SER A 45 14.04 18.00 -3.93
CA SER A 45 12.70 17.52 -4.28
C SER A 45 12.10 18.33 -5.43
N LEU A 46 11.48 17.64 -6.39
CA LEU A 46 10.80 18.27 -7.51
C LEU A 46 9.33 18.45 -7.17
N GLU A 47 8.87 19.70 -7.16
CA GLU A 47 7.48 20.03 -6.87
C GLU A 47 6.64 19.79 -8.13
N LEU A 48 5.69 18.84 -8.05
CA LEU A 48 4.75 18.61 -9.15
C LEU A 48 3.70 19.73 -9.21
N PRO A 49 3.11 19.98 -10.41
CA PRO A 49 2.06 20.99 -10.60
C PRO A 49 0.96 20.96 -9.53
N ARG A 50 0.66 22.10 -8.90
CA ARG A 50 -0.33 22.13 -7.81
C ARG A 50 -1.76 22.03 -8.32
N LYS A 51 -2.07 22.57 -9.50
CA LYS A 51 -3.45 22.60 -10.00
C LYS A 51 -3.55 22.35 -11.51
N SER A 52 -4.41 21.40 -11.88
CA SER A 52 -4.89 21.27 -13.27
C SER A 52 -5.99 22.29 -13.56
N ARG A 53 -5.96 22.90 -14.76
CA ARG A 53 -7.03 23.81 -15.24
C ARG A 53 -8.06 23.08 -16.11
N ALA A 54 -7.64 22.05 -16.84
CA ALA A 54 -8.51 21.20 -17.65
C ALA A 54 -7.79 19.90 -18.01
N GLY A 55 -8.17 18.76 -17.44
CA GLY A 55 -7.58 17.46 -17.76
C GLY A 55 -6.53 16.99 -16.74
N HIS A 56 -5.47 16.34 -17.21
CA HIS A 56 -4.47 15.68 -16.37
C HIS A 56 -3.04 15.96 -16.84
N PHE A 57 -2.09 15.69 -15.95
CA PHE A 57 -0.66 15.74 -16.23
C PHE A 57 -0.13 14.33 -16.49
N VAL A 58 0.72 14.18 -17.49
CA VAL A 58 1.43 12.93 -17.79
C VAL A 58 2.92 13.20 -17.63
N LEU A 59 3.58 12.41 -16.79
CA LEU A 59 5.03 12.35 -16.69
C LEU A 59 5.46 11.00 -17.26
N GLU A 60 6.24 11.01 -18.33
CA GLU A 60 6.71 9.81 -19.00
C GLU A 60 8.22 9.70 -18.92
N GLY A 61 8.70 8.68 -18.21
CA GLY A 61 10.12 8.48 -17.95
C GLY A 61 10.88 7.83 -19.10
N ASN A 62 10.21 7.09 -19.99
CA ASN A 62 10.83 6.34 -21.07
C ASN A 62 11.98 5.40 -20.61
N GLY A 63 11.92 4.91 -19.37
CA GLY A 63 12.95 4.08 -18.74
C GLY A 63 14.06 4.86 -18.03
N THR A 64 14.00 6.20 -18.00
CA THR A 64 15.02 7.04 -17.36
C THR A 64 15.20 6.72 -15.88
N LEU A 65 16.42 6.94 -15.37
CA LEU A 65 16.74 6.85 -13.95
C LEU A 65 16.71 8.26 -13.32
N LEU A 66 15.84 8.46 -12.33
CA LEU A 66 15.91 9.59 -11.41
C LEU A 66 16.58 9.14 -10.12
N ARG A 67 17.76 9.70 -9.81
CA ARG A 67 18.54 9.34 -8.62
C ARG A 67 18.64 10.51 -7.65
N ALA A 68 18.15 10.33 -6.43
CA ALA A 68 18.32 11.33 -5.38
C ALA A 68 19.76 11.36 -4.85
N ASP A 69 20.29 12.56 -4.61
CA ASP A 69 21.64 12.75 -4.07
C ASP A 69 21.69 12.64 -2.54
N LEU A 70 20.54 12.82 -1.88
CA LEU A 70 20.41 12.79 -0.42
C LEU A 70 19.19 11.96 -0.01
N ASP A 71 19.35 11.26 1.12
CA ASP A 71 18.32 10.39 1.73
C ASP A 71 17.08 11.13 2.23
N THR A 72 17.07 12.47 2.24
CA THR A 72 15.95 13.32 2.68
C THR A 72 15.05 13.80 1.54
N ILE A 73 15.40 13.49 0.29
CA ILE A 73 14.71 14.01 -0.89
C ILE A 73 13.49 13.17 -1.21
N ASN A 74 12.34 13.84 -1.42
CA ASN A 74 11.18 13.25 -2.07
C ASN A 74 11.27 13.59 -3.56
N ILE A 75 11.62 12.63 -4.43
CA ILE A 75 11.97 12.93 -5.83
C ILE A 75 10.83 13.68 -6.51
N PHE A 76 9.63 13.09 -6.55
CA PHE A 76 8.42 13.80 -6.90
C PHE A 76 7.61 14.09 -5.63
N ASN A 77 7.41 15.38 -5.35
CA ASN A 77 6.74 15.85 -4.15
C ASN A 77 5.57 16.76 -4.51
N ARG A 78 4.41 16.52 -3.90
CA ARG A 78 3.25 17.41 -3.98
C ARG A 78 2.35 17.20 -2.77
N ILE A 79 2.62 17.94 -1.71
CA ILE A 79 1.83 17.92 -0.48
C ILE A 79 1.13 19.27 -0.30
N PRO A 80 -0.20 19.28 -0.02
CA PRO A 80 -0.92 20.49 0.34
C PRO A 80 -0.28 21.19 1.54
N ARG A 81 -0.39 22.52 1.60
CA ARG A 81 0.02 23.32 2.75
C ARG A 81 -1.00 23.27 3.89
N ASN A 82 -2.26 22.99 3.55
CA ASN A 82 -3.39 22.92 4.48
C ASN A 82 -4.61 22.26 3.82
N GLN A 83 -5.64 22.00 4.63
CA GLN A 83 -6.89 21.37 4.19
C GLN A 83 -7.64 22.17 3.09
N ARG A 84 -7.55 23.51 3.10
CA ARG A 84 -8.22 24.35 2.10
C ARG A 84 -7.60 24.16 0.73
N GLU A 85 -6.27 24.17 0.63
CA GLU A 85 -5.57 23.91 -0.63
C GLU A 85 -5.84 22.48 -1.13
N ALA A 86 -5.81 21.50 -0.22
CA ALA A 86 -6.11 20.11 -0.55
C ALA A 86 -7.47 19.97 -1.27
N LEU A 87 -8.53 20.53 -0.69
CA LEU A 87 -9.90 20.39 -1.21
C LEU A 87 -10.20 21.29 -2.41
N ASN A 88 -9.74 22.54 -2.39
CA ASN A 88 -10.20 23.55 -3.35
C ASN A 88 -9.27 23.72 -4.55
N GLU A 89 -8.03 23.27 -4.46
CA GLU A 89 -7.02 23.51 -5.48
C GLU A 89 -6.42 22.22 -6.02
N MET A 90 -6.14 21.26 -5.14
CA MET A 90 -5.33 20.10 -5.49
C MET A 90 -6.15 18.86 -5.85
N MET A 91 -7.28 18.62 -5.18
CA MET A 91 -8.05 17.36 -5.28
C MET A 91 -8.45 16.99 -6.71
N SER A 92 -8.83 17.97 -7.53
CA SER A 92 -9.25 17.74 -8.91
C SER A 92 -8.09 17.44 -9.88
N THR A 93 -6.84 17.51 -9.40
CA THR A 93 -5.66 17.26 -10.23
C THR A 93 -5.32 15.79 -10.27
N ARG A 94 -5.05 15.32 -11.49
CA ARG A 94 -4.69 13.95 -11.82
C ARG A 94 -3.31 13.88 -12.46
N PHE A 95 -2.54 12.88 -12.08
CA PHE A 95 -1.26 12.53 -12.68
C PHE A 95 -1.30 11.13 -13.29
N VAL A 96 -0.58 10.95 -14.39
CA VAL A 96 -0.11 9.64 -14.86
C VAL A 96 1.41 9.69 -14.82
N ILE A 97 2.03 8.95 -13.91
CA ILE A 97 3.49 8.87 -13.77
C ILE A 97 3.90 7.48 -14.23
N GLN A 98 4.64 7.39 -15.33
CA GLN A 98 4.91 6.10 -15.95
C GLN A 98 6.33 5.91 -16.45
N ASP A 99 6.78 4.66 -16.44
CA ASP A 99 8.02 4.21 -17.09
C ASP A 99 9.28 4.88 -16.53
N PHE A 100 9.37 5.02 -15.20
CA PHE A 100 10.56 5.54 -14.51
C PHE A 100 11.27 4.47 -13.71
N VAL A 101 12.59 4.60 -13.59
CA VAL A 101 13.35 4.03 -12.48
C VAL A 101 13.65 5.15 -11.48
N PHE A 102 13.30 4.94 -10.22
CA PHE A 102 13.65 5.82 -9.12
C PHE A 102 14.64 5.13 -8.19
N GLN A 103 15.64 5.88 -7.73
CA GLN A 103 16.66 5.34 -6.84
C GLN A 103 17.06 6.33 -5.76
N ASP A 104 17.24 5.80 -4.55
CA ASP A 104 17.72 6.51 -3.36
C ASP A 104 16.74 7.63 -2.91
N GLY A 105 17.01 8.30 -1.79
CA GLY A 105 16.15 9.37 -1.26
C GLY A 105 15.11 8.89 -0.24
N ALA A 106 14.34 9.83 0.32
CA ALA A 106 13.32 9.54 1.31
C ALA A 106 12.14 8.81 0.68
N LYS A 107 11.55 9.42 -0.36
CA LYS A 107 10.43 8.87 -1.12
C LYS A 107 10.62 9.09 -2.62
N ALA A 108 10.19 8.14 -3.45
CA ALA A 108 10.20 8.33 -4.89
C ALA A 108 9.04 9.25 -5.31
N ILE A 109 7.84 8.92 -4.87
CA ILE A 109 6.62 9.66 -5.15
C ILE A 109 5.90 9.93 -3.82
N ASN A 110 5.74 11.20 -3.48
CA ASN A 110 4.99 11.68 -2.33
C ASN A 110 3.87 12.60 -2.82
N LEU A 111 2.64 12.08 -2.90
CA LEU A 111 1.52 12.74 -3.56
C LEU A 111 0.32 12.87 -2.63
N GLY A 112 -0.09 14.11 -2.37
CA GLY A 112 -1.25 14.46 -1.57
C GLY A 112 -2.39 15.03 -2.40
N ALA A 113 -3.63 14.80 -1.96
CA ALA A 113 -4.86 15.40 -2.48
C ALA A 113 -4.98 15.29 -4.02
N THR A 114 -5.41 14.12 -4.48
CA THR A 114 -5.53 13.81 -5.91
C THR A 114 -6.71 12.91 -6.18
N PHE A 115 -7.26 13.01 -7.39
CA PHE A 115 -8.36 12.18 -7.86
C PHE A 115 -7.99 11.49 -9.19
N GLY A 116 -8.04 10.16 -9.22
CA GLY A 116 -7.84 9.36 -10.42
C GLY A 116 -6.37 9.21 -10.87
N SER A 117 -5.39 9.54 -10.02
CA SER A 117 -3.98 9.44 -10.39
C SER A 117 -3.52 7.99 -10.62
N ALA A 118 -2.56 7.81 -11.52
CA ALA A 118 -1.99 6.51 -11.87
C ALA A 118 -0.46 6.53 -11.81
N ILE A 119 0.13 5.46 -11.26
CA ILE A 119 1.57 5.20 -11.23
C ILE A 119 1.79 3.84 -11.90
N LEU A 120 2.47 3.83 -13.05
CA LEU A 120 2.45 2.70 -13.97
C LEU A 120 3.86 2.27 -14.36
N ARG A 121 4.16 0.97 -14.27
CA ARG A 121 5.42 0.40 -14.82
C ARG A 121 6.70 1.09 -14.29
N CYS A 122 6.69 1.50 -13.02
CA CYS A 122 7.83 2.13 -12.37
C CYS A 122 8.63 1.13 -11.54
N HIS A 123 9.95 1.33 -11.43
CA HIS A 123 10.83 0.57 -10.53
C HIS A 123 11.43 1.50 -9.47
N PHE A 124 11.15 1.21 -8.20
CA PHE A 124 11.63 1.96 -7.04
C PHE A 124 12.74 1.21 -6.31
N ARG A 125 13.85 1.86 -5.99
CA ARG A 125 15.04 1.22 -5.42
C ARG A 125 15.60 2.00 -4.24
N ASN A 126 15.78 1.32 -3.10
CA ASN A 126 16.53 1.81 -1.94
C ASN A 126 16.00 3.10 -1.28
N HIS A 127 14.70 3.40 -1.36
CA HIS A 127 14.15 4.57 -0.66
C HIS A 127 14.13 4.36 0.87
N ARG A 128 14.33 5.43 1.64
CA ARG A 128 14.44 5.35 3.11
C ARG A 128 13.09 5.25 3.80
N GLU A 129 12.11 6.00 3.35
CA GLU A 129 10.80 6.08 4.01
C GLU A 129 9.73 5.29 3.26
N ALA A 130 9.55 5.54 1.96
CA ALA A 130 8.56 4.85 1.14
C ALA A 130 9.00 4.81 -0.34
N ALA A 131 8.60 3.79 -1.11
CA ALA A 131 8.69 3.91 -2.57
C ALA A 131 7.63 4.90 -3.09
N VAL A 132 6.38 4.65 -2.72
CA VAL A 132 5.23 5.50 -3.07
C VAL A 132 4.42 5.76 -1.82
N ASP A 133 4.12 7.03 -1.57
CA ASP A 133 3.27 7.49 -0.48
C ASP A 133 2.17 8.39 -1.03
N ILE A 134 0.94 7.86 -1.05
CA ILE A 134 -0.25 8.58 -1.48
C ILE A 134 -1.10 8.93 -0.26
N GLN A 135 -1.39 10.22 -0.14
CA GLN A 135 -2.20 10.78 0.93
C GLN A 135 -3.45 11.41 0.37
N PHE A 136 -4.62 11.07 0.91
CA PHE A 136 -5.91 11.56 0.39
C PHE A 136 -6.05 11.39 -1.14
N GLY A 137 -5.61 10.23 -1.65
CA GLY A 137 -5.71 9.84 -3.05
C GLY A 137 -7.00 9.07 -3.31
N LEU A 138 -7.93 9.68 -4.03
CA LEU A 138 -9.19 9.07 -4.40
C LEU A 138 -9.06 8.38 -5.76
N GLN A 139 -9.51 7.14 -5.88
CA GLN A 139 -9.43 6.35 -7.13
C GLN A 139 -8.02 6.30 -7.72
N THR A 140 -6.99 6.20 -6.86
CA THR A 140 -5.60 6.07 -7.30
C THR A 140 -5.32 4.65 -7.76
N ARG A 141 -4.47 4.50 -8.78
CA ARG A 141 -4.05 3.21 -9.30
C ARG A 141 -2.53 3.10 -9.31
N ILE A 142 -1.98 2.07 -8.68
CA ILE A 142 -0.56 1.71 -8.74
C ILE A 142 -0.47 0.36 -9.43
N GLU A 143 0.10 0.31 -10.63
CA GLU A 143 0.01 -0.87 -11.52
C GLU A 143 1.36 -1.25 -12.11
N HIS A 144 1.65 -2.55 -12.17
CA HIS A 144 2.87 -3.09 -12.78
C HIS A 144 4.16 -2.49 -12.20
N CYS A 145 4.16 -2.13 -10.92
CA CYS A 145 5.29 -1.48 -10.27
C CYS A 145 6.14 -2.47 -9.46
N LEU A 146 7.45 -2.21 -9.43
CA LEU A 146 8.43 -2.99 -8.67
C LEU A 146 9.02 -2.11 -7.57
N SER A 147 9.06 -2.59 -6.34
CA SER A 147 9.83 -1.97 -5.27
C SER A 147 10.94 -2.91 -4.80
N THR A 148 12.14 -2.38 -4.60
CA THR A 148 13.31 -3.16 -4.20
C THR A 148 14.04 -2.47 -3.07
N ASN A 149 14.20 -3.18 -1.94
CA ASN A 149 15.04 -2.79 -0.82
C ASN A 149 14.71 -1.43 -0.17
N CYS A 150 13.45 -0.96 -0.22
CA CYS A 150 13.03 0.19 0.59
C CYS A 150 13.18 -0.11 2.08
N SER A 151 13.65 0.88 2.85
CA SER A 151 14.11 0.68 4.23
C SER A 151 12.97 0.62 5.24
N LYS A 152 11.85 1.30 4.99
CA LYS A 152 10.68 1.32 5.87
C LYS A 152 9.46 0.78 5.14
N ASP A 153 8.78 1.60 4.36
CA ASP A 153 7.59 1.18 3.63
C ASP A 153 7.86 1.09 2.12
N ASN A 154 7.03 0.33 1.40
CA ASN A 154 7.11 0.25 -0.06
C ASN A 154 5.94 1.03 -0.67
N PHE A 155 4.77 0.42 -0.82
CA PHE A 155 3.58 1.10 -1.34
C PHE A 155 2.61 1.48 -0.21
N VAL A 156 2.34 2.78 -0.07
CA VAL A 156 1.52 3.34 1.01
C VAL A 156 0.33 4.11 0.43
N LEU A 157 -0.86 3.75 0.90
CA LEU A 157 -2.10 4.52 0.72
C LEU A 157 -2.60 4.94 2.11
N ARG A 158 -2.59 6.24 2.40
CA ARG A 158 -2.98 6.75 3.72
C ARG A 158 -3.84 8.01 3.67
N HIS A 159 -4.32 8.41 4.84
CA HIS A 159 -5.02 9.69 4.99
C HIS A 159 -4.05 10.89 4.93
N GLY A 160 -4.60 12.09 4.74
CA GLY A 160 -3.85 13.34 4.56
C GLY A 160 -3.29 13.97 5.82
N GLU A 161 -2.44 13.27 6.57
CA GLU A 161 -1.95 13.77 7.86
C GLU A 161 -0.93 14.91 7.72
N ASP A 162 -0.14 14.93 6.63
CA ASP A 162 0.99 15.85 6.46
C ASP A 162 0.60 17.34 6.33
N TRP A 163 -0.70 17.64 6.17
CA TRP A 163 -1.24 19.01 6.08
C TRP A 163 -2.41 19.27 7.04
N GLY A 164 -2.57 18.41 8.05
CA GLY A 164 -3.62 18.52 9.06
C GLY A 164 -4.98 17.93 8.66
N GLY A 165 -5.04 17.11 7.61
CA GLY A 165 -6.17 16.21 7.37
C GLY A 165 -6.22 15.09 8.43
N ASN A 166 -7.35 14.39 8.52
CA ASN A 166 -7.54 13.32 9.50
C ASN A 166 -8.14 12.04 8.89
N GLN A 167 -8.14 10.98 9.70
CA GLN A 167 -8.59 9.63 9.34
C GLN A 167 -10.08 9.53 8.94
N ASN A 168 -10.88 10.57 9.16
CA ASN A 168 -12.31 10.60 8.83
C ASN A 168 -12.66 11.48 7.62
N ASN A 169 -11.78 12.38 7.19
CA ASN A 169 -12.09 13.36 6.13
C ASN A 169 -11.08 13.43 4.98
N SER A 170 -10.00 12.66 5.03
CA SER A 170 -8.91 12.74 4.05
C SER A 170 -8.37 11.37 3.63
N GLN A 171 -9.23 10.35 3.62
CA GLN A 171 -8.88 8.97 3.27
C GLN A 171 -8.49 8.81 1.80
N SER A 172 -7.56 7.90 1.51
CA SER A 172 -7.28 7.47 0.13
C SER A 172 -8.28 6.41 -0.35
N ASN A 173 -9.54 6.80 -0.58
CA ASN A 173 -10.60 5.82 -0.85
C ASN A 173 -10.63 5.28 -2.29
N HIS A 174 -11.10 4.05 -2.44
CA HIS A 174 -11.37 3.36 -3.72
C HIS A 174 -10.15 3.25 -4.64
N SER A 175 -8.97 3.13 -4.05
CA SER A 175 -7.71 2.99 -4.77
C SER A 175 -7.31 1.52 -4.94
N VAL A 176 -6.49 1.24 -5.97
CA VAL A 176 -6.07 -0.12 -6.33
C VAL A 176 -4.55 -0.19 -6.44
N ILE A 177 -3.97 -1.25 -5.87
CA ILE A 177 -2.58 -1.66 -6.15
C ILE A 177 -2.65 -3.02 -6.84
N GLU A 178 -2.19 -3.09 -8.08
CA GLU A 178 -2.38 -4.26 -8.94
C GLU A 178 -1.10 -4.68 -9.65
N SER A 179 -0.87 -5.99 -9.72
CA SER A 179 0.28 -6.58 -10.46
C SER A 179 1.63 -6.00 -10.01
N CYS A 180 1.75 -5.71 -8.71
CA CYS A 180 2.95 -5.11 -8.12
C CYS A 180 3.76 -6.13 -7.33
N ARG A 181 5.09 -5.97 -7.35
CA ARG A 181 6.03 -6.83 -6.62
C ARG A 181 6.89 -6.01 -5.69
N VAL A 182 7.08 -6.52 -4.48
CA VAL A 182 8.03 -6.00 -3.50
C VAL A 182 9.10 -7.04 -3.24
N PHE A 183 10.34 -6.72 -3.59
CA PHE A 183 11.53 -7.42 -3.12
C PHE A 183 12.01 -6.74 -1.84
N ALA A 184 11.60 -7.30 -0.71
CA ALA A 184 11.68 -6.65 0.58
C ALA A 184 13.10 -6.61 1.15
N ARG A 185 13.41 -5.49 1.82
CA ARG A 185 14.61 -5.34 2.64
C ARG A 185 14.43 -6.05 3.98
N LYS A 186 15.52 -6.60 4.52
CA LYS A 186 15.55 -7.10 5.90
C LYS A 186 15.21 -5.96 6.86
N ASP A 187 14.34 -6.26 7.82
CA ASP A 187 13.90 -5.33 8.88
C ASP A 187 13.09 -4.13 8.38
N GLY A 188 12.63 -4.15 7.11
CA GLY A 188 11.66 -3.18 6.61
C GLY A 188 10.32 -3.26 7.36
N GLU A 189 9.52 -2.21 7.31
CA GLU A 189 8.23 -2.16 8.01
C GLU A 189 7.14 -2.87 7.20
N THR A 190 6.86 -2.43 5.96
CA THR A 190 5.79 -3.02 5.15
C THR A 190 6.06 -3.15 3.65
N SER A 191 5.48 -4.17 3.01
CA SER A 191 5.40 -4.23 1.54
C SER A 191 4.20 -3.45 1.01
N PHE A 192 3.01 -3.64 1.58
CA PHE A 192 1.81 -2.90 1.21
C PHE A 192 1.14 -2.35 2.47
N LYS A 193 0.94 -1.05 2.54
CA LYS A 193 0.37 -0.37 3.71
C LYS A 193 -0.84 0.47 3.34
N VAL A 194 -1.91 0.27 4.11
CA VAL A 194 -3.17 0.97 4.00
C VAL A 194 -3.53 1.54 5.36
N LEU A 195 -3.57 2.87 5.50
CA LEU A 195 -3.87 3.53 6.76
C LEU A 195 -5.06 4.47 6.62
N ALA A 196 -6.08 4.29 7.45
CA ALA A 196 -7.30 5.10 7.44
C ALA A 196 -7.82 5.36 6.01
N SER A 197 -7.94 4.29 5.22
CA SER A 197 -8.37 4.34 3.83
C SER A 197 -9.23 3.11 3.52
N GLY A 198 -10.35 3.30 2.83
CA GLY A 198 -11.35 2.27 2.57
C GLY A 198 -11.67 2.08 1.09
N GLY A 199 -12.32 0.98 0.74
CA GLY A 199 -12.56 0.66 -0.67
C GLY A 199 -11.30 0.18 -1.40
N ILE A 200 -10.21 -0.12 -0.66
CA ILE A 200 -8.92 -0.46 -1.24
C ILE A 200 -8.91 -1.90 -1.73
N VAL A 201 -8.34 -2.11 -2.91
CA VAL A 201 -8.10 -3.45 -3.48
C VAL A 201 -6.61 -3.64 -3.74
N LEU A 202 -6.04 -4.72 -3.19
CA LEU A 202 -4.73 -5.24 -3.55
C LEU A 202 -4.93 -6.49 -4.41
N SER A 203 -4.45 -6.50 -5.65
CA SER A 203 -4.72 -7.59 -6.61
C SER A 203 -3.45 -8.08 -7.30
N ASN A 204 -3.25 -9.39 -7.39
CA ASN A 204 -2.08 -9.98 -8.07
C ASN A 204 -0.75 -9.42 -7.55
N ILE A 205 -0.64 -9.30 -6.22
CA ILE A 205 0.53 -8.70 -5.56
C ILE A 205 1.50 -9.75 -5.06
N ILE A 206 2.80 -9.42 -5.08
CA ILE A 206 3.89 -10.28 -4.63
C ILE A 206 4.70 -9.58 -3.53
N SER A 207 4.96 -10.28 -2.44
CA SER A 207 5.89 -9.88 -1.39
C SER A 207 6.91 -11.00 -1.17
N GLU A 208 8.18 -10.72 -1.44
CA GLU A 208 9.25 -11.71 -1.45
C GLU A 208 10.61 -11.11 -1.09
N GLY A 209 11.68 -11.86 -1.31
CA GLY A 209 13.07 -11.46 -1.11
C GLY A 209 13.68 -11.97 0.19
N HIS A 210 14.94 -11.64 0.40
CA HIS A 210 15.69 -12.11 1.58
C HIS A 210 15.34 -11.36 2.88
N GLY A 211 14.54 -10.31 2.77
CA GLY A 211 14.19 -9.43 3.87
C GLY A 211 12.92 -9.81 4.60
N GLN A 212 13.02 -10.04 5.91
CA GLN A 212 11.86 -10.22 6.80
C GLN A 212 11.29 -8.85 7.17
N VAL A 213 10.25 -8.39 6.47
CA VAL A 213 9.50 -7.18 6.85
C VAL A 213 8.69 -7.42 8.13
N GLN A 214 8.27 -6.37 8.83
CA GLN A 214 7.32 -6.53 9.94
C GLN A 214 6.00 -7.13 9.44
N TYR A 215 5.46 -6.56 8.35
CA TYR A 215 4.23 -7.02 7.72
C TYR A 215 4.35 -7.08 6.20
N ALA A 216 3.86 -8.14 5.56
CA ALA A 216 3.76 -8.09 4.09
C ALA A 216 2.61 -7.17 3.68
N VAL A 217 1.45 -7.31 4.31
CA VAL A 217 0.33 -6.37 4.17
C VAL A 217 -0.08 -5.83 5.54
N TYR A 218 -0.20 -4.51 5.67
CA TYR A 218 -0.69 -3.84 6.88
C TYR A 218 -1.86 -2.92 6.53
N ALA A 219 -3.06 -3.27 6.99
CA ALA A 219 -4.27 -2.49 6.73
C ALA A 219 -4.95 -2.12 8.06
N ASP A 220 -4.92 -0.83 8.43
CA ASP A 220 -5.51 -0.34 9.68
C ASP A 220 -6.38 0.90 9.44
N ARG A 221 -7.61 0.88 9.94
CA ARG A 221 -8.51 2.04 9.90
C ARG A 221 -8.08 3.21 10.80
N LEU A 222 -7.09 3.04 11.69
CA LEU A 222 -6.62 4.05 12.66
C LEU A 222 -7.78 4.69 13.46
N ASN A 223 -8.72 3.86 13.93
CA ASN A 223 -9.96 4.28 14.58
C ASN A 223 -10.96 5.09 13.71
N SER A 224 -10.75 5.22 12.40
CA SER A 224 -11.73 5.81 11.50
C SER A 224 -13.11 5.15 11.64
N THR A 225 -14.15 5.97 11.61
CA THR A 225 -15.56 5.53 11.69
C THR A 225 -16.18 5.34 10.30
N THR A 226 -15.51 5.78 9.24
CA THR A 226 -16.01 5.73 7.86
C THR A 226 -15.29 4.71 6.98
N VAL A 227 -14.12 4.22 7.40
CA VAL A 227 -13.37 3.17 6.69
C VAL A 227 -13.95 1.79 6.98
N ARG A 228 -14.55 1.18 5.95
CA ARG A 228 -15.38 -0.03 6.08
C ARG A 228 -14.94 -1.22 5.21
N TYR A 229 -14.18 -1.01 4.14
CA TYR A 229 -13.93 -2.07 3.15
C TYR A 229 -12.45 -2.20 2.77
N PHE A 230 -11.97 -3.43 2.70
CA PHE A 230 -10.62 -3.77 2.22
C PHE A 230 -10.64 -5.13 1.51
N LYS A 231 -9.89 -5.26 0.42
CA LYS A 231 -9.83 -6.50 -0.35
C LYS A 231 -8.40 -6.85 -0.76
N ILE A 232 -8.07 -8.13 -0.65
CA ILE A 232 -6.90 -8.77 -1.23
C ILE A 232 -7.37 -9.87 -2.18
N ASN A 233 -6.82 -9.91 -3.39
CA ASN A 233 -7.06 -10.95 -4.37
C ASN A 233 -5.73 -11.46 -4.95
N ASN A 234 -5.50 -12.77 -4.89
CA ASN A 234 -4.32 -13.43 -5.44
C ASN A 234 -3.00 -12.82 -4.92
N PHE A 235 -2.71 -13.08 -3.64
CA PHE A 235 -1.48 -12.64 -2.99
C PHE A 235 -0.42 -13.74 -2.94
N HIS A 236 0.82 -13.39 -3.28
CA HIS A 236 1.95 -14.30 -3.28
C HIS A 236 3.00 -13.86 -2.23
N LEU A 237 3.30 -14.75 -1.27
CA LEU A 237 4.18 -14.48 -0.13
C LEU A 237 5.32 -15.52 -0.02
N GLU A 238 6.55 -15.15 -0.41
CA GLU A 238 7.70 -16.11 -0.40
C GLU A 238 8.70 -15.89 0.73
N HIS A 239 8.50 -14.86 1.55
CA HIS A 239 9.34 -14.65 2.74
C HIS A 239 8.54 -14.84 4.04
N ALA A 240 9.21 -14.74 5.19
CA ALA A 240 8.57 -14.82 6.49
C ALA A 240 8.56 -13.45 7.18
N PRO A 241 7.43 -12.72 7.19
CA PRO A 241 7.32 -11.47 7.95
C PRO A 241 7.52 -11.69 9.45
N LEU A 242 7.94 -10.66 10.17
CA LEU A 242 8.30 -10.74 11.59
C LEU A 242 7.09 -10.65 12.53
N LYS A 243 6.00 -9.99 12.12
CA LYS A 243 4.79 -9.82 12.94
C LYS A 243 3.55 -10.47 12.36
N ALA A 244 3.27 -10.30 11.07
CA ALA A 244 2.22 -11.04 10.37
C ALA A 244 2.40 -11.04 8.85
N GLY A 245 1.90 -12.06 8.17
CA GLY A 245 1.69 -12.02 6.72
C GLY A 245 0.79 -10.85 6.33
N ILE A 246 -0.43 -10.88 6.83
CA ILE A 246 -1.46 -9.87 6.61
C ILE A 246 -2.00 -9.41 7.96
N TYR A 247 -1.86 -8.13 8.27
CA TYR A 247 -2.57 -7.48 9.37
C TYR A 247 -3.78 -6.73 8.83
N VAL A 248 -4.96 -6.95 9.43
CA VAL A 248 -6.18 -6.23 9.09
C VAL A 248 -6.89 -5.74 10.34
N ARG A 249 -7.21 -4.45 10.37
CA ARG A 249 -8.07 -3.80 11.34
C ARG A 249 -9.04 -2.86 10.65
N MET A 250 -10.13 -3.43 10.13
CA MET A 250 -11.19 -2.72 9.39
C MET A 250 -12.53 -2.87 10.08
N SER A 251 -13.38 -1.83 10.10
CA SER A 251 -14.63 -1.85 10.87
C SER A 251 -15.84 -2.45 10.13
N GLY A 252 -15.69 -2.76 8.84
CA GLY A 252 -16.72 -3.40 8.02
C GLY A 252 -16.27 -4.76 7.50
N ASN A 253 -16.19 -4.93 6.18
CA ASN A 253 -15.82 -6.19 5.55
C ASN A 253 -14.37 -6.18 5.03
N SER A 254 -13.66 -7.26 5.30
CA SER A 254 -12.33 -7.54 4.75
C SER A 254 -12.39 -8.85 3.98
N GLU A 255 -12.14 -8.79 2.67
CA GLU A 255 -12.11 -9.95 1.80
C GLU A 255 -10.68 -10.33 1.47
N ILE A 256 -10.29 -11.56 1.77
CA ILE A 256 -8.97 -12.11 1.46
C ILE A 256 -9.18 -13.36 0.62
N ASN A 257 -8.92 -13.26 -0.68
CA ASN A 257 -9.18 -14.32 -1.65
C ASN A 257 -7.87 -14.75 -2.32
N GLY A 258 -7.48 -16.01 -2.15
CA GLY A 258 -6.27 -16.56 -2.77
C GLY A 258 -4.99 -16.03 -2.12
N ILE A 259 -4.29 -16.91 -1.40
CA ILE A 259 -2.95 -16.65 -0.90
C ILE A 259 -2.06 -17.81 -1.27
N TYR A 260 -1.05 -17.60 -2.10
CA TYR A 260 0.11 -18.48 -2.22
C TYR A 260 1.17 -18.07 -1.21
N TYR A 261 1.72 -19.04 -0.48
CA TYR A 261 2.78 -18.78 0.48
C TYR A 261 3.64 -20.02 0.73
N GLN A 262 4.94 -19.83 0.97
CA GLN A 262 5.92 -20.92 1.06
C GLN A 262 6.52 -21.12 2.46
N ILE A 263 6.53 -20.07 3.28
CA ILE A 263 7.15 -20.08 4.61
C ILE A 263 6.12 -19.69 5.67
N ALA A 264 6.07 -20.45 6.76
CA ALA A 264 5.21 -20.18 7.91
C ALA A 264 5.97 -20.44 9.23
N ARG A 265 5.56 -19.73 10.29
CA ARG A 265 6.11 -19.86 11.66
C ARG A 265 4.94 -19.82 12.65
N ASP A 266 4.95 -20.69 13.65
CA ASP A 266 3.82 -20.86 14.59
C ASP A 266 3.59 -19.60 15.47
N GLU A 267 4.62 -18.76 15.58
CA GLU A 267 4.64 -17.52 16.35
C GLU A 267 4.23 -16.30 15.51
N VAL A 268 4.15 -16.44 14.18
CA VAL A 268 3.83 -15.35 13.25
C VAL A 268 2.57 -15.70 12.44
N PRO A 269 1.43 -15.04 12.70
CA PRO A 269 0.20 -15.29 11.96
C PRO A 269 0.34 -15.00 10.46
N LEU A 270 -0.21 -15.90 9.64
CA LEU A 270 -0.44 -15.64 8.22
C LEU A 270 -1.44 -14.50 8.06
N ILE A 271 -2.54 -14.53 8.83
CA ILE A 271 -3.55 -13.49 8.90
C ILE A 271 -3.80 -13.13 10.36
N LEU A 272 -3.65 -11.84 10.68
CA LEU A 272 -3.88 -11.25 11.98
C LEU A 272 -5.03 -10.25 11.90
N ALA A 273 -6.14 -10.54 12.56
CA ALA A 273 -7.20 -9.57 12.78
C ALA A 273 -6.92 -8.74 14.04
N GLY A 274 -6.73 -7.45 13.86
CA GLY A 274 -6.58 -6.49 14.95
C GLY A 274 -7.86 -6.31 15.76
N ARG A 275 -7.76 -5.59 16.88
CA ARG A 275 -8.92 -5.30 17.74
C ARG A 275 -10.01 -4.51 16.98
N GLN A 276 -11.28 -4.82 17.25
CA GLN A 276 -12.45 -4.19 16.62
C GLN A 276 -12.45 -4.30 15.10
N SER A 277 -11.95 -5.43 14.59
CA SER A 277 -12.14 -5.80 13.19
C SER A 277 -13.55 -6.34 12.99
N GLY A 278 -14.15 -6.04 11.85
CA GLY A 278 -15.48 -6.52 11.48
C GLY A 278 -15.43 -7.94 10.89
N LEU A 279 -16.07 -8.11 9.74
CA LEU A 279 -16.12 -9.39 9.03
C LEU A 279 -14.79 -9.66 8.29
N MET A 280 -14.24 -10.84 8.51
CA MET A 280 -13.08 -11.41 7.82
C MET A 280 -13.56 -12.57 6.94
N HIS A 281 -13.71 -12.33 5.64
CA HIS A 281 -14.02 -13.37 4.67
C HIS A 281 -12.73 -13.85 4.01
N VAL A 282 -12.31 -15.08 4.34
CA VAL A 282 -11.08 -15.69 3.82
C VAL A 282 -11.45 -16.85 2.91
N SER A 283 -10.92 -16.84 1.69
CA SER A 283 -11.33 -17.81 0.68
C SER A 283 -10.21 -18.29 -0.23
N ASN A 284 -10.39 -19.50 -0.77
CA ASN A 284 -9.54 -20.10 -1.80
C ASN A 284 -8.05 -20.17 -1.42
N ILE A 285 -7.76 -20.71 -0.22
CA ILE A 285 -6.39 -21.03 0.24
C ILE A 285 -6.28 -22.56 0.37
N PRO A 286 -6.14 -23.30 -0.75
CA PRO A 286 -6.28 -24.75 -0.76
C PRO A 286 -5.06 -25.50 -0.18
N HIS A 287 -3.91 -24.84 -0.03
CA HIS A 287 -2.70 -25.43 0.54
C HIS A 287 -2.42 -24.93 1.97
N PHE A 288 -1.59 -25.68 2.68
CA PHE A 288 -1.17 -25.36 4.03
C PHE A 288 0.33 -25.64 4.21
N VAL A 289 1.07 -24.62 4.67
CA VAL A 289 2.46 -24.78 5.07
C VAL A 289 2.50 -25.08 6.57
N ARG A 290 3.32 -26.05 6.99
CA ARG A 290 3.45 -26.41 8.40
C ARG A 290 3.91 -25.19 9.22
N GLY A 291 3.24 -24.94 10.34
CA GLY A 291 3.47 -23.76 11.19
C GLY A 291 2.53 -22.59 10.89
N SER A 292 1.65 -22.69 9.90
CA SER A 292 0.65 -21.66 9.63
C SER A 292 -0.34 -21.50 10.78
N VAL A 293 -0.50 -20.24 11.19
CA VAL A 293 -1.49 -19.83 12.20
C VAL A 293 -2.32 -18.65 11.72
N MET A 294 -3.60 -18.61 12.10
CA MET A 294 -4.43 -17.41 12.05
C MET A 294 -4.59 -16.84 13.47
N GLN A 295 -4.72 -15.52 13.58
CA GLN A 295 -4.77 -14.88 14.89
C GLN A 295 -5.83 -13.78 14.97
N GLN A 296 -6.42 -13.65 16.16
CA GLN A 296 -7.33 -12.58 16.52
C GLN A 296 -6.89 -11.92 17.84
N GLU A 297 -6.75 -10.60 17.82
CA GLU A 297 -6.32 -9.85 19.01
C GLU A 297 -7.44 -9.52 19.99
N GLN A 298 -8.70 -9.52 19.56
CA GLN A 298 -9.83 -9.19 20.42
C GLN A 298 -10.35 -10.41 21.17
N SER A 299 -10.44 -10.25 22.48
CA SER A 299 -11.14 -11.12 23.41
C SER A 299 -12.63 -10.87 23.40
N GLY A 300 -13.44 -11.94 23.37
CA GLY A 300 -14.92 -11.85 23.47
C GLY A 300 -15.56 -11.01 22.35
N GLY A 301 -16.21 -11.67 21.39
CA GLY A 301 -16.94 -10.96 20.33
C GLY A 301 -16.07 -10.14 19.37
N GLY A 302 -14.87 -10.64 19.05
CA GLY A 302 -13.96 -10.06 18.06
C GLY A 302 -14.43 -10.22 16.61
N ALA A 303 -13.47 -10.25 15.68
CA ALA A 303 -13.77 -10.38 14.26
C ALA A 303 -14.66 -11.59 13.97
N VAL A 304 -15.57 -11.43 13.01
CA VAL A 304 -16.39 -12.53 12.51
C VAL A 304 -15.60 -13.20 11.40
N TRP A 305 -15.28 -14.48 11.53
CA TRP A 305 -14.50 -15.22 10.55
C TRP A 305 -15.39 -16.14 9.72
N VAL A 306 -15.24 -16.04 8.40
CA VAL A 306 -15.92 -16.89 7.42
C VAL A 306 -14.86 -17.45 6.47
N LEU A 307 -14.62 -18.77 6.53
CA LEU A 307 -13.63 -19.45 5.70
C LEU A 307 -14.30 -20.32 4.62
N THR A 308 -13.99 -20.09 3.35
CA THR A 308 -14.56 -20.85 2.22
C THR A 308 -13.47 -21.41 1.29
N HIS A 309 -13.53 -22.71 0.98
CA HIS A 309 -12.53 -23.38 0.14
C HIS A 309 -11.08 -23.20 0.65
N CYS A 310 -10.90 -23.27 1.97
CA CYS A 310 -9.59 -23.26 2.61
C CYS A 310 -9.13 -24.67 2.94
N HIS A 311 -7.83 -24.89 3.08
CA HIS A 311 -7.28 -26.17 3.53
C HIS A 311 -7.82 -26.56 4.91
N ARG A 312 -8.15 -27.84 5.11
CA ARG A 312 -8.77 -28.38 6.33
C ARG A 312 -8.07 -28.02 7.64
N ALA A 313 -6.75 -27.85 7.60
CA ALA A 313 -5.96 -27.48 8.77
C ALA A 313 -6.38 -26.12 9.36
N PHE A 314 -6.88 -25.18 8.55
CA PHE A 314 -7.37 -23.89 9.04
C PHE A 314 -8.66 -23.99 9.85
N TYR A 315 -9.31 -25.15 9.90
CA TYR A 315 -10.49 -25.38 10.74
C TYR A 315 -10.14 -26.04 12.09
N GLN A 316 -8.85 -26.24 12.37
CA GLN A 316 -8.37 -26.86 13.61
C GLN A 316 -7.90 -25.80 14.61
N ALA A 317 -8.37 -25.88 15.85
CA ALA A 317 -8.00 -24.97 16.95
C ALA A 317 -6.48 -24.82 17.16
N SER A 318 -5.69 -25.86 16.88
CA SER A 318 -4.24 -25.85 16.98
C SER A 318 -3.57 -24.80 16.06
N ASN A 319 -4.22 -24.43 14.96
CA ASN A 319 -3.72 -23.45 13.98
C ASN A 319 -4.32 -22.05 14.19
N TRP A 320 -4.91 -21.80 15.36
CA TRP A 320 -5.44 -20.50 15.75
C TRP A 320 -4.79 -19.99 17.02
N ARG A 321 -4.66 -18.66 17.11
CA ARG A 321 -4.27 -17.94 18.32
C ARG A 321 -5.35 -16.89 18.58
N VAL A 322 -6.16 -17.10 19.60
CA VAL A 322 -7.24 -16.17 19.96
C VAL A 322 -6.91 -15.58 21.33
N ARG A 323 -7.01 -14.26 21.46
CA ARG A 323 -6.85 -13.63 22.77
C ARG A 323 -8.09 -13.90 23.63
N ASN A 324 -7.95 -14.50 24.80
CA ASN A 324 -9.03 -14.70 25.77
C ASN A 324 -9.32 -13.42 26.58
N LEU A 325 -10.34 -13.44 27.46
CA LEU A 325 -10.74 -12.27 28.26
C LEU A 325 -9.66 -11.83 29.25
N GLU A 326 -8.79 -12.75 29.64
CA GLU A 326 -7.63 -12.54 30.50
C GLU A 326 -6.43 -11.94 29.74
N GLY A 327 -6.55 -11.80 28.42
CA GLY A 327 -5.53 -11.21 27.56
C GLY A 327 -4.45 -12.18 27.07
N GLU A 328 -4.57 -13.48 27.34
CA GLU A 328 -3.66 -14.53 26.92
C GLU A 328 -4.00 -15.07 25.53
N LEU A 329 -3.00 -15.51 24.76
CA LEU A 329 -3.22 -16.19 23.49
C LEU A 329 -3.46 -17.69 23.74
N VAL A 330 -4.66 -18.16 23.40
CA VAL A 330 -5.06 -19.55 23.52
C VAL A 330 -5.25 -20.20 22.14
N LYS A 331 -5.10 -21.53 22.09
CA LYS A 331 -5.26 -22.33 20.86
C LYS A 331 -6.71 -22.77 20.70
N GLU A 332 -7.55 -21.89 20.16
CA GLU A 332 -8.97 -22.15 19.92
C GLU A 332 -9.49 -21.47 18.66
N LEU A 333 -10.62 -21.93 18.14
CA LEU A 333 -11.31 -21.21 17.05
C LEU A 333 -11.92 -19.89 17.56
N PRO A 334 -12.00 -18.83 16.73
CA PRO A 334 -12.69 -17.61 17.11
C PRO A 334 -14.13 -17.84 17.54
N TYR A 335 -14.64 -16.97 18.41
CA TYR A 335 -16.01 -17.07 18.96
C TYR A 335 -17.09 -17.02 17.87
N TYR A 336 -16.91 -16.13 16.88
CA TYR A 336 -17.76 -16.03 15.70
C TYR A 336 -17.01 -16.63 14.51
N PHE A 337 -17.09 -17.95 14.36
CA PHE A 337 -16.38 -18.67 13.32
C PHE A 337 -17.33 -19.55 12.52
N SER A 338 -17.21 -19.48 11.20
CA SER A 338 -17.87 -20.40 10.30
C SER A 338 -16.99 -20.73 9.10
N GLY A 339 -17.23 -21.88 8.49
CA GLY A 339 -16.73 -22.13 7.16
C GLY A 339 -17.19 -23.45 6.54
N GLN A 340 -16.75 -23.68 5.31
CA GLN A 340 -17.16 -24.81 4.49
C GLN A 340 -15.94 -25.63 4.05
N GLU A 341 -15.84 -26.86 4.55
CA GLU A 341 -14.82 -27.83 4.15
C GLU A 341 -15.48 -28.93 3.30
N GLY A 342 -15.21 -28.97 1.99
CA GLY A 342 -15.65 -30.08 1.13
C GLY A 342 -17.15 -30.38 1.13
N GLY A 343 -18.01 -29.39 1.40
CA GLY A 343 -19.47 -29.55 1.52
C GLY A 343 -20.00 -29.73 2.95
N HIS A 344 -19.14 -29.93 3.95
CA HIS A 344 -19.50 -29.97 5.36
C HIS A 344 -19.30 -28.60 6.01
N GLY A 345 -20.36 -28.08 6.66
CA GLY A 345 -20.31 -26.80 7.37
C GLY A 345 -19.69 -26.97 8.76
N ILE A 346 -18.63 -26.22 9.06
CA ILE A 346 -18.07 -26.08 10.40
C ILE A 346 -18.56 -24.75 10.98
N ARG A 347 -19.20 -24.80 12.14
CA ARG A 347 -19.70 -23.60 12.83
C ARG A 347 -19.34 -23.65 14.30
N ARG A 348 -18.72 -22.58 14.80
CA ARG A 348 -18.67 -22.25 16.22
C ARG A 348 -19.46 -20.95 16.38
N TRP A 349 -20.67 -21.10 16.90
CA TRP A 349 -21.57 -20.00 17.27
C TRP A 349 -22.00 -20.24 18.70
N HIS A 350 -21.66 -19.30 19.57
CA HIS A 350 -22.23 -19.26 20.90
C HIS A 350 -23.37 -18.23 20.83
N GLY A 351 -24.60 -18.72 20.68
CA GLY A 351 -25.80 -17.88 20.79
C GLY A 351 -25.93 -17.34 22.21
N ARG A 352 -26.41 -16.11 22.34
CA ARG A 352 -27.27 -15.76 23.46
C ARG A 352 -28.71 -15.92 23.01
#